data_AF-A0A1G4EA99-F1
#
_entry.id   AF-A0A1G4EA99-F1
#
_cell.length_a   1.000
_cell.length_b   1.000
_cell.length_c   1.000
_cell.angle_alpha   90.00
_cell.angle_beta   90.00
_cell.angle_gamma   90.00
#
_symmetry.space_group_name_H-M   'P 1'
#
loop_
_entity.id
_entity.type
_entity.pdbx_description
1 polymer ?
#
loop_
_entity_poly.entity_id
_entity_poly.type
_entity_poly.pdbx_seq_one_letter_code
_entity_poly.pdbx_strand_id
1 'polypeptide(L)'
;MAPGTDTEAYKFLRSYSKYKSIYEEVSRDNLPLDGSFCSDDTNTLRGDNREKCINYKLLCTRVFKYMNKIKDKHKKITPECDKHLYYWIQEELLAVQCNGCNAFSFYKILLENYCKNGVWEQCKSHISEMKYEVFERHNNLMHLYDIFQNIINPNDKEESTKCNKAKESVKEYDNYIKPCFAGVSSNYCDELKNFKEGYEKLITKVQCENVIKILTPPEGISKAYLTTISVVSITIVSIILYFLYKFTPFGSWLSLRLNKKKKRSLKIDNKTNQYIHALKSSYRNPENISYKVAYNSAQYS
;
A
#
# COMPACT_ATOMS: atom_id res chain seq x y z
N MET A 1 -28.38 22.48 -18.83
CA MET A 1 -27.24 21.68 -19.37
C MET A 1 -26.80 20.72 -18.28
N ALA A 2 -27.03 19.42 -18.47
CA ALA A 2 -26.65 18.40 -17.51
C ALA A 2 -25.16 18.07 -17.71
N PRO A 3 -24.32 18.11 -16.65
CA PRO A 3 -22.97 17.57 -16.76
C PRO A 3 -23.07 16.05 -16.67
N GLY A 4 -22.95 15.40 -17.82
CA GLY A 4 -22.72 13.96 -17.91
C GLY A 4 -21.28 13.61 -17.53
N THR A 5 -21.09 12.35 -17.12
CA THR A 5 -19.82 11.62 -16.91
C THR A 5 -19.13 11.71 -15.53
N ASP A 6 -19.84 11.37 -14.44
CA ASP A 6 -19.21 11.02 -13.15
C ASP A 6 -19.50 9.57 -12.68
N THR A 7 -20.30 8.80 -13.44
CA THR A 7 -20.84 7.50 -13.00
C THR A 7 -19.80 6.38 -12.89
N GLU A 8 -18.65 6.52 -13.52
CA GLU A 8 -17.57 5.51 -13.52
C GLU A 8 -16.46 5.82 -12.50
N ALA A 9 -16.45 7.02 -11.90
CA ALA A 9 -15.32 7.52 -11.13
C ALA A 9 -15.12 6.84 -9.76
N TYR A 10 -16.17 6.23 -9.18
CA TYR A 10 -16.10 5.68 -7.82
C TYR A 10 -16.81 4.33 -7.71
N LYS A 11 -16.42 3.37 -8.56
CA LYS A 11 -16.98 2.01 -8.57
C LYS A 11 -16.99 1.36 -7.18
N PHE A 12 -15.95 1.61 -6.36
CA PHE A 12 -15.83 1.09 -5.00
C PHE A 12 -16.96 1.57 -4.06
N LEU A 13 -17.51 2.77 -4.29
CA LEU A 13 -18.63 3.31 -3.50
C LEU A 13 -19.98 2.67 -3.85
N ARG A 14 -20.11 2.01 -5.00
CA ARG A 14 -21.41 1.53 -5.49
C ARG A 14 -22.07 0.57 -4.49
N SER A 15 -21.28 -0.36 -3.95
CA SER A 15 -21.78 -1.33 -2.97
C SER A 15 -22.10 -0.65 -1.64
N TYR A 16 -21.20 0.21 -1.18
CA TYR A 16 -21.37 1.00 0.04
C TYR A 16 -22.65 1.85 0.01
N SER A 17 -22.84 2.68 -1.03
CA SER A 17 -24.03 3.53 -1.17
C SER A 17 -25.33 2.72 -1.23
N LYS A 18 -25.31 1.58 -1.94
CA LYS A 18 -26.46 0.67 -2.04
C LYS A 18 -26.91 0.21 -0.65
N TYR A 19 -26.00 -0.35 0.14
CA TYR A 19 -26.33 -0.91 1.44
C TYR A 19 -26.58 0.17 2.51
N LYS A 20 -25.86 1.30 2.46
CA LYS A 20 -26.06 2.46 3.35
C LYS A 20 -27.46 3.02 3.24
N SER A 21 -27.96 3.21 2.01
CA SER A 21 -29.31 3.73 1.79
C SER A 21 -30.41 2.87 2.43
N ILE A 22 -30.23 1.54 2.42
CA ILE A 22 -31.16 0.59 3.04
C ILE A 22 -31.08 0.68 4.56
N TYR A 23 -29.86 0.80 5.10
CA TYR A 23 -29.64 0.93 6.53
C TYR A 23 -30.25 2.23 7.10
N GLU A 24 -30.03 3.37 6.44
CA GLU A 24 -30.59 4.66 6.83
C GLU A 24 -32.12 4.70 6.74
N GLU A 25 -32.69 4.02 5.75
CA GLU A 25 -34.14 3.88 5.61
C GLU A 25 -34.73 3.08 6.77
N VAL A 26 -34.07 1.98 7.15
CA VAL A 26 -34.49 1.13 8.28
C VAL A 26 -34.28 1.81 9.62
N SER A 27 -33.21 2.59 9.77
CA SER A 27 -32.87 3.27 11.03
C SER A 27 -33.81 4.43 11.36
N ARG A 28 -34.42 5.04 10.34
CA ARG A 28 -35.48 6.06 10.51
C ARG A 28 -36.87 5.48 10.72
N ASP A 29 -37.06 4.21 10.39
CA ASP A 29 -38.36 3.55 10.47
C ASP A 29 -38.66 3.11 11.91
N ASN A 30 -39.50 3.90 12.59
CA ASN A 30 -40.01 3.60 13.93
C ASN A 30 -41.18 2.61 13.94
N LEU A 31 -41.65 2.10 12.78
CA LEU A 31 -42.75 1.13 12.80
C LEU A 31 -42.32 -0.13 13.56
N PRO A 32 -43.14 -0.65 14.49
CA PRO A 32 -42.88 -1.94 15.08
C PRO A 32 -42.93 -3.00 13.96
N LEU A 33 -41.82 -3.70 13.70
CA LEU A 33 -41.96 -5.10 13.32
C LEU A 33 -42.67 -5.78 14.50
N ASP A 34 -43.44 -6.82 14.23
CA ASP A 34 -43.85 -7.74 15.28
C ASP A 34 -42.56 -8.34 15.89
N GLY A 35 -42.08 -7.68 16.95
CA GLY A 35 -40.81 -7.95 17.62
C GLY A 35 -40.88 -9.16 18.53
N SER A 36 -41.85 -10.05 18.29
CA SER A 36 -42.03 -11.33 18.98
C SER A 36 -40.76 -12.17 18.92
N PHE A 37 -40.01 -12.10 17.81
CA PHE A 37 -38.71 -12.78 17.63
C PHE A 37 -37.54 -12.08 18.35
N CYS A 38 -37.70 -10.82 18.77
CA CYS A 38 -36.69 -10.03 19.46
C CYS A 38 -37.06 -9.84 20.93
N SER A 39 -37.41 -10.95 21.60
CA SER A 39 -37.62 -10.96 23.05
C SER A 39 -36.30 -10.64 23.77
N ASP A 40 -36.42 -9.95 24.90
CA ASP A 40 -35.31 -9.28 25.56
C ASP A 40 -34.38 -10.33 26.22
N ASP A 41 -33.39 -10.83 25.47
CA ASP A 41 -32.29 -11.60 26.05
C ASP A 41 -31.38 -10.62 26.81
N THR A 42 -31.78 -10.31 28.04
CA THR A 42 -31.10 -9.36 28.96
C THR A 42 -29.70 -9.81 29.42
N ASN A 43 -29.17 -10.89 28.84
CA ASN A 43 -27.90 -11.52 29.21
C ASN A 43 -26.81 -11.44 28.13
N THR A 44 -27.09 -10.86 26.96
CA THR A 44 -26.25 -11.06 25.77
C THR A 44 -25.05 -10.11 25.64
N LEU A 45 -25.15 -8.88 26.15
CA LEU A 45 -24.05 -7.91 26.21
C LEU A 45 -24.08 -7.16 27.53
N ARG A 46 -23.02 -7.33 28.34
CA ARG A 46 -22.81 -6.61 29.58
C ARG A 46 -21.39 -6.05 29.56
N GLY A 47 -21.24 -4.81 29.99
CA GLY A 47 -19.92 -4.22 30.21
C GLY A 47 -19.24 -4.82 31.43
N ASP A 48 -17.99 -4.41 31.66
CA ASP A 48 -17.19 -4.87 32.82
C ASP A 48 -17.92 -4.64 34.16
N ASN A 49 -18.74 -3.59 34.25
CA ASN A 49 -19.56 -3.24 35.42
C ASN A 49 -20.94 -3.93 35.46
N ARG A 50 -21.19 -4.91 34.57
CA ARG A 50 -22.47 -5.61 34.38
C ARG A 50 -23.64 -4.74 33.91
N GLU A 51 -23.39 -3.49 33.55
CA GLU A 51 -24.39 -2.60 32.96
C GLU A 51 -24.78 -3.08 31.55
N LYS A 52 -26.05 -2.88 31.18
CA LYS A 52 -26.54 -3.16 29.83
C LYS A 52 -25.95 -2.14 28.87
N CYS A 53 -25.13 -2.58 27.93
CA CYS A 53 -24.47 -1.70 26.96
C CYS A 53 -25.42 -1.16 25.91
N ILE A 54 -26.40 -1.96 25.49
CA ILE A 54 -27.30 -1.57 24.42
C ILE A 54 -28.60 -2.35 24.50
N ASN A 55 -29.65 -1.79 23.92
CA ASN A 55 -30.96 -2.43 23.83
C ASN A 55 -30.92 -3.53 22.76
N TYR A 56 -30.86 -4.79 23.20
CA TYR A 56 -30.88 -5.96 22.31
C TYR A 56 -32.10 -5.95 21.38
N LYS A 57 -33.30 -5.69 21.93
CA LYS A 57 -34.54 -5.66 21.15
C LYS A 57 -34.48 -4.64 20.01
N LEU A 58 -33.89 -3.46 20.25
CA LEU A 58 -33.71 -2.44 19.22
C LEU A 58 -32.81 -2.92 18.08
N LEU A 59 -31.61 -3.40 18.40
CA LEU A 59 -30.65 -3.85 17.39
C LEU A 59 -31.13 -5.11 16.66
N CYS A 60 -31.76 -6.04 17.38
CA CYS A 60 -32.38 -7.22 16.80
C CYS A 60 -33.45 -6.82 15.78
N THR A 61 -34.36 -5.92 16.16
CA THR A 61 -35.40 -5.42 15.25
C THR A 61 -34.77 -4.78 14.01
N ARG A 62 -33.69 -4.01 14.17
CA ARG A 62 -32.98 -3.39 13.07
C ARG A 62 -32.36 -4.40 12.11
N VAL A 63 -31.71 -5.45 12.64
CA VAL A 63 -31.14 -6.53 11.83
C VAL A 63 -32.24 -7.21 11.00
N PHE A 64 -33.38 -7.56 11.61
CA PHE A 64 -34.50 -8.16 10.88
C PHE A 64 -35.04 -7.26 9.78
N LYS A 65 -35.28 -5.98 10.07
CA LYS A 65 -35.76 -5.01 9.07
C LYS A 65 -34.78 -4.90 7.91
N TYR A 66 -33.48 -4.75 8.21
CA TYR A 66 -32.44 -4.63 7.20
C TYR A 66 -32.39 -5.87 6.30
N MET A 67 -32.30 -7.06 6.90
CA MET A 67 -32.19 -8.31 6.15
C MET A 67 -33.42 -8.60 5.28
N ASN A 68 -34.63 -8.38 5.82
CA ASN A 68 -35.87 -8.53 5.05
C ASN A 68 -35.91 -7.54 3.88
N LYS A 69 -35.52 -6.29 4.09
CA LYS A 69 -35.50 -5.29 3.03
C LYS A 69 -34.48 -5.58 1.94
N ILE A 70 -33.32 -6.14 2.30
CA ILE A 70 -32.34 -6.65 1.33
C ILE A 70 -32.96 -7.78 0.51
N LYS A 71 -33.61 -8.75 1.17
CA LYS A 71 -34.29 -9.86 0.50
C LYS A 71 -35.36 -9.35 -0.47
N ASP A 72 -36.18 -8.39 -0.06
CA ASP A 72 -37.26 -7.86 -0.89
C ASP A 72 -36.72 -7.08 -2.09
N LYS A 73 -35.72 -6.21 -1.90
CA LYS A 73 -35.14 -5.40 -2.98
C LYS A 73 -34.21 -6.19 -3.91
N HIS A 74 -33.51 -7.21 -3.41
CA HIS A 74 -32.43 -7.90 -4.13
C HIS A 74 -32.61 -9.40 -4.29
N LYS A 75 -33.76 -9.95 -3.88
CA LYS A 75 -34.16 -11.37 -3.94
C LYS A 75 -33.34 -12.33 -3.08
N LYS A 76 -32.11 -11.96 -2.68
CA LYS A 76 -31.23 -12.77 -1.86
C LYS A 76 -30.41 -11.93 -0.87
N ILE A 77 -30.19 -12.50 0.31
CA ILE A 77 -29.22 -12.03 1.29
C ILE A 77 -27.86 -12.62 0.92
N THR A 78 -26.80 -11.82 1.03
CA THR A 78 -25.43 -12.22 0.68
C THR A 78 -24.48 -11.96 1.85
N PRO A 79 -23.35 -12.70 1.94
CA PRO A 79 -22.29 -12.40 2.90
C PRO A 79 -21.75 -10.97 2.84
N GLU A 80 -21.94 -10.27 1.71
CA GLU A 80 -21.52 -8.88 1.55
C GLU A 80 -22.41 -7.93 2.36
N CYS A 81 -23.74 -8.01 2.21
CA CYS A 81 -24.66 -7.12 2.93
C CYS A 81 -24.58 -7.30 4.45
N ASP A 82 -24.28 -8.52 4.90
CA ASP A 82 -24.04 -8.84 6.31
C ASP A 82 -22.83 -8.11 6.89
N LYS A 83 -21.71 -8.06 6.15
CA LYS A 83 -20.53 -7.30 6.58
C LYS A 83 -20.81 -5.81 6.65
N HIS A 84 -21.57 -5.28 5.69
CA HIS A 84 -22.01 -3.89 5.72
C HIS A 84 -22.89 -3.61 6.94
N LEU A 85 -23.84 -4.50 7.25
CA LEU A 85 -24.69 -4.37 8.43
C LEU A 85 -23.87 -4.36 9.73
N TYR A 86 -22.88 -5.26 9.84
CA TYR A 86 -21.96 -5.29 10.97
C TYR A 86 -21.23 -3.95 11.19
N TYR A 87 -20.75 -3.31 10.12
CA TYR A 87 -20.09 -2.00 10.20
C TYR A 87 -20.94 -0.97 10.94
N TRP A 88 -22.19 -0.75 10.52
CA TRP A 88 -23.05 0.26 11.15
C TRP A 88 -23.50 -0.14 12.55
N ILE A 89 -23.77 -1.43 12.79
CA ILE A 89 -24.08 -1.90 14.15
C ILE A 89 -22.86 -1.68 15.08
N GLN A 90 -21.64 -1.88 14.59
CA GLN A 90 -20.43 -1.61 15.36
C GLN A 90 -20.27 -0.12 15.64
N GLU A 91 -20.54 0.78 14.69
CA GLU A 91 -20.51 2.23 14.93
C GLU A 91 -21.47 2.64 16.06
N GLU A 92 -22.68 2.09 16.08
CA GLU A 92 -23.64 2.33 17.16
C GLU A 92 -23.14 1.79 18.51
N LEU A 93 -22.50 0.62 18.52
CA LEU A 93 -21.92 0.04 19.74
C LEU A 93 -20.76 0.88 20.28
N LEU A 94 -19.91 1.42 19.40
CA LEU A 94 -18.79 2.29 19.78
C LEU A 94 -19.28 3.63 20.36
N ALA A 95 -20.39 4.17 19.86
CA ALA A 95 -20.97 5.42 20.35
C ALA A 95 -21.42 5.35 21.82
N VAL A 96 -21.79 4.16 22.31
CA VAL A 96 -22.22 3.95 23.70
C VAL A 96 -21.03 3.71 24.66
N GLN A 97 -19.79 3.68 24.16
CA GLN A 97 -18.57 3.54 24.96
C GLN A 97 -18.58 2.34 25.93
N CYS A 98 -19.17 1.20 25.52
CA CYS A 98 -19.20 0.04 26.41
C CYS A 98 -17.84 -0.67 26.47
N ASN A 99 -17.12 -0.47 27.58
CA ASN A 99 -15.86 -1.16 27.86
C ASN A 99 -16.09 -2.67 28.07
N GLY A 100 -15.20 -3.48 27.49
CA GLY A 100 -15.21 -4.94 27.62
C GLY A 100 -16.16 -5.68 26.65
N CYS A 101 -16.83 -4.96 25.75
CA CYS A 101 -17.85 -5.56 24.90
C CYS A 101 -17.31 -6.08 23.56
N ASN A 102 -17.54 -7.36 23.30
CA ASN A 102 -17.20 -7.96 22.02
C ASN A 102 -18.34 -7.73 21.01
N ALA A 103 -18.23 -6.64 20.25
CA ALA A 103 -19.20 -6.26 19.22
C ALA A 103 -19.44 -7.38 18.19
N PHE A 104 -18.39 -8.09 17.80
CA PHE A 104 -18.47 -9.18 16.83
C PHE A 104 -19.25 -10.38 17.37
N SER A 105 -18.96 -10.82 18.60
CA SER A 105 -19.71 -11.89 19.26
C SER A 105 -21.18 -11.54 19.42
N PHE A 106 -21.48 -10.29 19.80
CA PHE A 106 -22.85 -9.84 19.93
C PHE A 106 -23.59 -9.80 18.59
N TYR A 107 -22.93 -9.27 17.55
CA TYR A 107 -23.49 -9.27 16.21
C TYR A 107 -23.82 -10.69 15.73
N LYS A 108 -22.94 -11.65 16.02
CA LYS A 108 -23.19 -13.07 15.73
C LYS A 108 -24.49 -13.57 16.37
N ILE A 109 -24.77 -13.17 17.61
CA ILE A 109 -26.01 -13.57 18.32
C ILE A 109 -27.24 -12.93 17.69
N LEU A 110 -27.17 -11.65 17.30
CA LEU A 110 -28.25 -11.01 16.53
C LEU A 110 -28.52 -11.75 15.22
N LEU A 111 -27.45 -12.14 14.52
CA LEU A 111 -27.54 -12.85 13.25
C LEU A 111 -28.06 -14.28 13.42
N GLU A 112 -27.66 -15.00 14.47
CA GLU A 112 -28.18 -16.32 14.81
C GLU A 112 -29.68 -16.28 15.07
N ASN A 113 -30.16 -15.24 15.75
CA ASN A 113 -31.60 -15.06 15.95
C ASN A 113 -32.33 -14.81 14.63
N TYR A 114 -31.74 -14.02 13.74
CA TYR A 114 -32.25 -13.87 12.37
C TYR A 114 -32.21 -15.20 11.61
N CYS A 115 -31.16 -16.03 11.71
CA CYS A 115 -31.12 -17.33 11.04
C CYS A 115 -32.23 -18.29 11.51
N LYS A 116 -32.67 -18.18 12.76
CA LYS A 116 -33.71 -19.05 13.33
C LYS A 116 -35.10 -18.68 12.85
N ASN A 117 -35.37 -17.38 12.71
CA ASN A 117 -36.73 -16.87 12.50
C ASN A 117 -36.92 -16.18 11.13
N GLY A 118 -35.84 -15.82 10.46
CA GLY A 118 -35.81 -15.22 9.14
C GLY A 118 -35.58 -16.24 8.02
N VAL A 119 -35.47 -15.75 6.78
CA VAL A 119 -35.30 -16.61 5.60
C VAL A 119 -33.95 -16.32 4.96
N TRP A 120 -32.95 -17.14 5.31
CA TRP A 120 -31.65 -17.17 4.65
C TRP A 120 -31.07 -18.58 4.74
N GLU A 121 -31.16 -19.34 3.63
CA GLU A 121 -30.80 -20.77 3.60
C GLU A 121 -29.35 -21.04 4.04
N GLN A 122 -28.42 -20.17 3.63
CA GLN A 122 -26.99 -20.31 3.90
C GLN A 122 -26.56 -19.70 5.25
N CYS A 123 -27.50 -19.16 6.05
CA CYS A 123 -27.21 -18.39 7.25
C CYS A 123 -26.37 -19.16 8.27
N LYS A 124 -26.72 -20.42 8.56
CA LYS A 124 -25.99 -21.24 9.54
C LYS A 124 -24.56 -21.55 9.10
N SER A 125 -24.35 -21.92 7.84
CA SER A 125 -23.01 -22.18 7.28
C SER A 125 -22.19 -20.89 7.28
N HIS A 126 -22.76 -19.77 6.82
CA HIS A 126 -22.12 -18.46 6.87
C HIS A 126 -21.64 -18.11 8.27
N ILE A 127 -22.51 -18.21 9.29
CA ILE A 127 -22.18 -17.92 10.70
C ILE A 127 -21.01 -18.77 11.22
N SER A 128 -20.95 -20.04 10.81
CA SER A 128 -19.88 -20.95 11.23
C SER A 128 -18.52 -20.60 10.62
N GLU A 129 -18.51 -19.97 9.45
CA GLU A 129 -17.32 -19.60 8.69
C GLU A 129 -16.88 -18.13 8.93
N MET A 130 -17.69 -17.34 9.64
CA MET A 130 -17.36 -15.95 9.97
C MET A 130 -16.05 -15.86 10.74
N LYS A 131 -15.13 -15.02 10.25
CA LYS A 131 -13.86 -14.69 10.90
C LYS A 131 -13.81 -13.21 11.22
N TYR A 132 -13.50 -12.87 12.47
CA TYR A 132 -13.40 -11.48 12.93
C TYR A 132 -12.53 -10.63 11.99
N GLU A 133 -11.34 -11.11 11.65
CA GLU A 133 -10.38 -10.41 10.78
C GLU A 133 -10.97 -10.02 9.41
N VAL A 134 -11.91 -10.82 8.87
CA VAL A 134 -12.57 -10.52 7.59
C VAL A 134 -13.55 -9.35 7.74
N PHE A 135 -14.28 -9.30 8.86
CA PHE A 135 -15.21 -8.22 9.17
C PHE A 135 -14.47 -6.94 9.57
N GLU A 136 -13.39 -7.05 10.34
CA GLU A 136 -12.51 -5.94 10.68
C GLU A 136 -11.94 -5.27 9.42
N ARG A 137 -11.37 -6.07 8.49
CA ARG A 137 -10.89 -5.54 7.20
C ARG A 137 -12.01 -4.90 6.38
N HIS A 138 -13.21 -5.47 6.39
CA HIS A 138 -14.35 -4.85 5.73
C HIS A 138 -14.69 -3.49 6.35
N ASN A 139 -14.73 -3.40 7.67
CA ASN A 139 -15.03 -2.16 8.37
C ASN A 139 -13.99 -1.07 8.12
N ASN A 140 -12.71 -1.43 8.01
CA ASN A 140 -11.66 -0.50 7.59
C ASN A 140 -11.95 0.11 6.21
N LEU A 141 -12.41 -0.70 5.25
CA LEU A 141 -12.84 -0.17 3.93
C LEU A 141 -14.06 0.73 4.07
N MET A 142 -15.06 0.31 4.86
CA MET A 142 -16.29 1.09 5.04
C MET A 142 -16.02 2.46 5.66
N HIS A 143 -15.11 2.51 6.63
CA HIS A 143 -14.68 3.75 7.26
C HIS A 143 -14.03 4.70 6.24
N LEU A 144 -13.11 4.18 5.40
CA LEU A 144 -12.54 4.96 4.31
C LEU A 144 -13.60 5.47 3.34
N TYR A 145 -14.59 4.64 3.03
CA TYR A 145 -15.66 5.00 2.09
C TYR A 145 -16.61 6.05 2.68
N ASP A 146 -16.89 6.00 3.98
CA ASP A 146 -17.66 7.03 4.68
C ASP A 146 -16.94 8.38 4.68
N ILE A 147 -15.66 8.39 5.09
CA ILE A 147 -14.83 9.60 5.04
C ILE A 147 -14.81 10.16 3.62
N PHE A 148 -14.59 9.30 2.62
CA PHE A 148 -14.52 9.70 1.23
C PHE A 148 -15.83 10.29 0.72
N GLN A 149 -16.98 9.71 1.06
CA GLN A 149 -18.28 10.29 0.72
C GLN A 149 -18.46 11.71 1.25
N ASN A 150 -17.97 11.99 2.46
CA ASN A 150 -18.03 13.32 3.04
C ASN A 150 -17.12 14.32 2.30
N ILE A 151 -15.99 13.86 1.73
CA ILE A 151 -15.13 14.72 0.89
C ILE A 151 -15.84 15.07 -0.43
N ILE A 152 -16.52 14.11 -1.04
CA ILE A 152 -17.16 14.31 -2.36
C ILE A 152 -18.52 15.00 -2.27
N ASN A 153 -19.10 15.10 -1.08
CA ASN A 153 -20.43 15.68 -0.87
C ASN A 153 -20.47 17.14 -1.36
N PRO A 154 -21.29 17.47 -2.38
CA PRO A 154 -21.37 18.82 -2.90
C PRO A 154 -22.08 19.79 -1.93
N ASN A 155 -22.83 19.27 -0.96
CA ASN A 155 -23.57 20.07 0.00
C ASN A 155 -22.66 20.63 1.12
N ASP A 156 -21.52 19.99 1.38
CA ASP A 156 -20.51 20.50 2.31
C ASP A 156 -19.67 21.58 1.63
N LYS A 157 -20.07 22.84 1.80
CA LYS A 157 -19.37 24.00 1.22
C LYS A 157 -18.17 24.46 2.05
N GLU A 158 -18.00 23.93 3.26
CA GLU A 158 -16.92 24.34 4.15
C GLU A 158 -15.61 23.63 3.77
N GLU A 159 -14.70 24.39 3.16
CA GLU A 159 -13.41 23.92 2.67
C GLU A 159 -12.53 23.34 3.79
N SER A 160 -12.56 23.96 4.98
CA SER A 160 -11.86 23.49 6.19
C SER A 160 -12.28 22.05 6.57
N THR A 161 -13.58 21.76 6.54
CA THR A 161 -14.16 20.45 6.87
C THR A 161 -13.75 19.39 5.85
N LYS A 162 -13.78 19.72 4.55
CA LYS A 162 -13.31 18.82 3.48
C LYS A 162 -11.82 18.50 3.61
N CYS A 163 -10.99 19.49 3.89
CA CYS A 163 -9.56 19.26 4.07
C CYS A 163 -9.24 18.43 5.32
N ASN A 164 -9.97 18.63 6.42
CA ASN A 164 -9.83 17.79 7.61
C ASN A 164 -10.19 16.33 7.33
N LYS A 165 -11.29 16.09 6.61
CA LYS A 165 -11.70 14.74 6.18
C LYS A 165 -10.69 14.12 5.22
N ALA A 166 -10.11 14.88 4.32
CA ALA A 166 -9.06 14.38 3.44
C ALA A 166 -7.79 13.99 4.21
N LYS A 167 -7.36 14.79 5.21
CA LYS A 167 -6.25 14.42 6.11
C LYS A 167 -6.56 13.15 6.90
N GLU A 168 -7.77 13.04 7.44
CA GLU A 168 -8.25 11.85 8.15
C GLU A 168 -8.21 10.62 7.25
N SER A 169 -8.69 10.74 6.00
CA SER A 169 -8.67 9.67 5.01
C SER A 169 -7.26 9.11 4.75
N VAL A 170 -6.27 10.00 4.58
CA VAL A 170 -4.86 9.60 4.42
C VAL A 170 -4.36 8.83 5.64
N LYS A 171 -4.59 9.39 6.83
CA LYS A 171 -4.15 8.80 8.10
C LYS A 171 -4.70 7.38 8.29
N GLU A 172 -6.00 7.20 8.05
CA GLU A 172 -6.65 5.90 8.19
C GLU A 172 -6.18 4.92 7.11
N TYR A 173 -6.01 5.39 5.87
CA TYR A 173 -5.46 4.57 4.79
C TYR A 173 -4.07 4.02 5.12
N ASP A 174 -3.17 4.87 5.62
CA ASP A 174 -1.81 4.47 6.02
C ASP A 174 -1.80 3.44 7.15
N ASN A 175 -2.82 3.42 8.00
CA ASN A 175 -3.00 2.37 9.01
C ASN A 175 -3.51 1.07 8.39
N TYR A 176 -4.51 1.17 7.52
CA TYR A 176 -5.23 0.03 6.94
C TYR A 176 -4.45 -0.71 5.85
N ILE A 177 -3.49 -0.04 5.20
CA ILE A 177 -2.66 -0.67 4.16
C ILE A 177 -1.54 -1.56 4.73
N LYS A 178 -1.17 -1.40 6.02
CA LYS A 178 -0.05 -2.12 6.65
C LYS A 178 -0.06 -3.64 6.41
N PRO A 179 -1.21 -4.35 6.53
CA PRO A 179 -1.27 -5.80 6.26
C PRO A 179 -0.94 -6.19 4.82
N CYS A 180 -1.06 -5.27 3.85
CA CYS A 180 -0.76 -5.54 2.43
C CYS A 180 0.74 -5.64 2.14
N PHE A 181 1.60 -5.11 3.01
CA PHE A 181 3.05 -5.18 2.83
C PHE A 181 3.65 -6.57 3.11
N ALA A 182 2.87 -7.50 3.67
CA ALA A 182 3.30 -8.87 3.89
C ALA A 182 3.47 -9.69 2.59
N GLY A 183 3.19 -9.11 1.41
CA GLY A 183 3.46 -9.72 0.10
C GLY A 183 2.43 -10.74 -0.37
N VAL A 184 1.28 -10.85 0.31
CA VAL A 184 0.14 -11.67 -0.12
C VAL A 184 -0.92 -10.75 -0.71
N SER A 185 -1.17 -10.86 -2.01
CA SER A 185 -2.32 -10.19 -2.63
C SER A 185 -3.61 -10.75 -2.03
N SER A 186 -4.53 -9.87 -1.70
CA SER A 186 -5.83 -10.25 -1.14
C SER A 186 -6.89 -9.30 -1.67
N ASN A 187 -8.14 -9.77 -1.75
CA ASN A 187 -9.26 -8.93 -2.16
C ASN A 187 -9.32 -7.62 -1.36
N TYR A 188 -8.91 -7.63 -0.08
CA TYR A 188 -8.81 -6.42 0.73
C TYR A 188 -7.80 -5.40 0.18
N CYS A 189 -6.61 -5.85 -0.22
CA CYS A 189 -5.58 -5.00 -0.81
C CYS A 189 -5.97 -4.51 -2.20
N ASP A 190 -6.70 -5.31 -2.97
CA ASP A 190 -7.26 -4.91 -4.26
C ASP A 190 -8.33 -3.81 -4.09
N GLU A 191 -9.17 -3.90 -3.06
CA GLU A 191 -10.13 -2.83 -2.73
C GLU A 191 -9.41 -1.55 -2.25
N LEU A 192 -8.35 -1.66 -1.45
CA LEU A 192 -7.52 -0.50 -1.08
C LEU A 192 -6.80 0.13 -2.28
N LYS A 193 -6.46 -0.66 -3.30
CA LYS A 193 -5.94 -0.16 -4.57
C LYS A 193 -7.01 0.65 -5.32
N ASN A 194 -8.23 0.11 -5.44
CA ASN A 194 -9.34 0.82 -6.07
C ASN A 194 -9.68 2.12 -5.32
N PHE A 195 -9.63 2.10 -3.99
CA PHE A 195 -9.81 3.29 -3.17
C PHE A 195 -8.74 4.34 -3.47
N LYS A 196 -7.46 3.94 -3.51
CA LYS A 196 -6.33 4.82 -3.83
C LYS A 196 -6.53 5.50 -5.19
N GLU A 197 -6.85 4.74 -6.23
CA GLU A 197 -7.09 5.30 -7.56
C GLU A 197 -8.21 6.36 -7.56
N GLY A 198 -9.31 6.10 -6.83
CA GLY A 198 -10.41 7.05 -6.67
C GLY A 198 -10.03 8.29 -5.86
N TYR A 199 -9.29 8.11 -4.77
CA TYR A 199 -8.82 9.19 -3.92
C TYR A 199 -7.90 10.15 -4.67
N GLU A 200 -6.88 9.63 -5.35
CA GLU A 200 -5.87 10.44 -6.05
C GLU A 200 -6.48 11.23 -7.20
N LYS A 201 -7.46 10.63 -7.89
CA LYS A 201 -8.22 11.34 -8.94
C LYS A 201 -9.04 12.50 -8.37
N LEU A 202 -9.66 12.32 -7.21
CA LEU A 202 -10.53 13.34 -6.62
C LEU A 202 -9.74 14.44 -5.91
N ILE A 203 -8.71 14.09 -5.13
CA ILE A 203 -8.04 15.05 -4.27
C ILE A 203 -7.34 16.17 -5.05
N THR A 204 -6.98 15.92 -6.30
CA THR A 204 -6.47 16.95 -7.23
C THR A 204 -7.47 18.07 -7.51
N LYS A 205 -8.77 17.80 -7.35
CA LYS A 205 -9.86 18.76 -7.53
C LYS A 205 -10.23 19.53 -6.26
N VAL A 206 -9.70 19.11 -5.10
CA VAL A 206 -9.99 19.75 -3.80
C VAL A 206 -8.86 20.72 -3.48
N GLN A 207 -9.23 21.95 -3.11
CA GLN A 207 -8.27 22.98 -2.69
C GLN A 207 -7.83 22.72 -1.23
N CYS A 208 -6.79 21.91 -1.05
CA CYS A 208 -6.16 21.68 0.25
C CYS A 208 -4.64 21.74 0.10
N GLU A 209 -4.00 22.78 0.66
CA GLU A 209 -2.55 22.99 0.51
C GLU A 209 -1.69 21.92 1.20
N ASN A 210 -2.22 21.28 2.26
CA ASN A 210 -1.45 20.38 3.14
C ASN A 210 -2.00 18.95 3.20
N VAL A 211 -2.64 18.49 2.12
CA VAL A 211 -3.15 17.11 2.02
C VAL A 211 -2.27 16.30 1.08
N ILE A 212 -1.89 15.10 1.52
CA ILE A 212 -1.15 14.14 0.70
C ILE A 212 -2.02 13.72 -0.48
N LYS A 213 -1.51 13.96 -1.70
CA LYS A 213 -2.22 13.69 -2.96
C LYS A 213 -1.93 12.30 -3.54
N ILE A 214 -0.84 11.69 -3.12
CA ILE A 214 -0.40 10.38 -3.59
C ILE A 214 -0.29 9.46 -2.37
N LEU A 215 -1.13 8.43 -2.32
CA LEU A 215 -1.16 7.45 -1.24
C LEU A 215 -0.11 6.36 -1.46
N THR A 216 0.26 5.68 -0.38
CA THR A 216 1.16 4.52 -0.43
C THR A 216 0.54 3.40 -1.27
N PRO A 217 1.25 2.77 -2.22
CA PRO A 217 0.69 1.66 -3.01
C PRO A 217 0.55 0.38 -2.16
N PRO A 218 -0.54 -0.39 -2.33
CA PRO A 218 -0.75 -1.66 -1.62
C PRO A 218 0.11 -2.79 -2.19
N GLU A 219 0.65 -2.65 -3.41
CA GLU A 219 1.70 -3.52 -3.92
C GLU A 219 2.97 -3.26 -3.10
N GLY A 220 3.10 -3.98 -1.99
CA GLY A 220 4.36 -4.08 -1.28
C GLY A 220 5.41 -4.54 -2.28
N ILE A 221 6.44 -3.71 -2.49
CA ILE A 221 7.72 -4.18 -3.00
C ILE A 221 8.18 -5.25 -2.00
N SER A 222 7.80 -6.51 -2.23
CA SER A 222 8.05 -7.57 -1.26
C SER A 222 9.56 -7.81 -1.18
N LYS A 223 10.08 -8.19 0.00
CA LYS A 223 11.51 -8.57 0.11
C LYS A 223 11.85 -9.64 -0.92
N ALA A 224 10.93 -10.58 -1.16
CA ALA A 224 11.04 -11.59 -2.21
C ALA A 224 11.14 -10.97 -3.62
N TYR A 225 10.34 -9.95 -3.93
CA TYR A 225 10.40 -9.23 -5.20
C TYR A 225 11.72 -8.46 -5.37
N LEU A 226 12.21 -7.78 -4.33
CA LEU A 226 13.52 -7.11 -4.34
C LEU A 226 14.68 -8.10 -4.52
N THR A 227 14.64 -9.23 -3.80
CA THR A 227 15.65 -10.28 -3.95
C THR A 227 15.56 -10.91 -5.33
N THR A 228 14.35 -11.09 -5.88
CA THR A 228 14.16 -11.65 -7.22
C THR A 228 14.69 -10.71 -8.29
N ILE A 229 14.40 -9.41 -8.21
CA ILE A 229 14.98 -8.40 -9.13
C ILE A 229 16.51 -8.41 -9.03
N SER A 230 17.05 -8.46 -7.82
CA SER A 230 18.51 -8.46 -7.61
C SER A 230 19.15 -9.72 -8.20
N VAL A 231 18.55 -10.89 -8.00
CA VAL A 231 19.06 -12.16 -8.57
C VAL A 231 18.90 -12.19 -10.09
N VAL A 232 17.75 -11.75 -10.62
CA VAL A 232 17.49 -11.70 -12.06
C VAL A 232 18.43 -10.70 -12.76
N SER A 233 18.66 -9.53 -12.19
CA SER A 233 19.60 -8.55 -12.74
C SER A 233 21.05 -9.07 -12.71
N ILE A 234 21.51 -9.68 -11.61
CA ILE A 234 22.85 -10.28 -11.51
C ILE A 234 23.01 -11.42 -12.52
N THR A 235 22.00 -12.28 -12.67
CA THR A 235 22.05 -13.41 -13.62
C THR A 235 22.05 -12.92 -15.06
N ILE A 236 21.23 -11.93 -15.43
CA ILE A 236 21.23 -11.32 -16.77
C ILE A 236 22.61 -10.70 -17.08
N VAL A 237 23.18 -9.92 -16.16
CA VAL A 237 24.50 -9.33 -16.34
C VAL A 237 25.57 -10.42 -16.51
N SER A 238 25.51 -11.49 -15.71
CA SER A 238 26.43 -12.63 -15.79
C SER A 238 26.33 -13.36 -17.13
N ILE A 239 25.10 -13.55 -17.63
CA ILE A 239 24.85 -14.16 -18.94
C ILE A 239 25.41 -13.28 -20.06
N ILE A 240 25.15 -11.97 -20.02
CA ILE A 240 25.70 -11.01 -21.01
C ILE A 240 27.23 -11.06 -21.00
N LEU A 241 27.86 -11.05 -19.82
CA LEU A 241 29.33 -11.16 -19.69
C LEU A 241 29.86 -12.48 -20.23
N TYR A 242 29.17 -13.60 -20.01
CA TYR A 242 29.54 -14.90 -20.57
C TYR A 242 29.49 -14.89 -22.11
N PHE A 243 28.43 -14.35 -22.69
CA PHE A 243 28.32 -14.21 -24.16
C PHE A 243 29.39 -13.27 -24.72
N LEU A 244 29.66 -12.14 -24.05
CA LEU A 244 30.74 -11.23 -24.44
C LEU A 244 32.10 -11.91 -24.36
N TYR A 245 32.36 -12.68 -23.31
CA TYR A 245 33.60 -13.43 -23.16
C TYR A 245 33.78 -14.53 -24.22
N LYS A 246 32.72 -15.28 -24.54
CA LYS A 246 32.78 -16.43 -25.45
C LYS A 246 32.74 -16.03 -26.93
N PHE A 247 31.94 -15.03 -27.30
CA PHE A 247 31.64 -14.70 -28.70
C PHE A 247 32.22 -13.38 -29.18
N THR A 248 32.68 -12.52 -28.27
CA THR A 248 33.44 -11.34 -28.67
C THR A 248 34.92 -11.68 -28.54
N PRO A 249 35.76 -11.43 -29.56
CA PRO A 249 37.19 -11.74 -29.50
C PRO A 249 37.93 -10.74 -28.59
N PHE A 250 37.37 -10.38 -27.44
CA PHE A 250 37.98 -9.48 -26.47
C PHE A 250 39.27 -10.08 -25.91
N GLY A 251 39.38 -11.40 -25.73
CA GLY A 251 40.63 -12.02 -25.27
C GLY A 251 41.80 -11.81 -26.24
N SER A 252 41.59 -12.07 -27.54
CA SER A 252 42.60 -11.83 -28.58
C SER A 252 42.78 -10.33 -28.86
N TRP A 253 41.73 -9.52 -28.87
CA TRP A 253 41.80 -8.08 -29.09
C TRP A 253 42.46 -7.31 -27.93
N LEU A 254 42.17 -7.68 -26.69
CA LEU A 254 42.77 -7.09 -25.49
C LEU A 254 44.23 -7.53 -25.35
N SER A 255 44.55 -8.81 -25.57
CA SER A 255 45.95 -9.26 -25.59
C SER A 255 46.74 -8.61 -26.73
N LEU A 256 46.14 -8.40 -27.91
CA LEU A 256 46.74 -7.62 -28.99
C LEU A 256 46.98 -6.16 -28.59
N ARG A 257 46.05 -5.50 -27.89
CA ARG A 257 46.23 -4.13 -27.39
C ARG A 257 47.32 -4.04 -26.31
N LEU A 258 47.34 -4.97 -25.37
CA LEU A 258 48.33 -5.04 -24.30
C LEU A 258 49.73 -5.35 -24.87
N ASN A 259 49.83 -6.27 -25.83
CA ASN A 259 51.09 -6.59 -26.52
C ASN A 259 51.56 -5.43 -27.42
N LYS A 260 50.65 -4.67 -28.05
CA LYS A 260 51.01 -3.44 -28.77
C LYS A 260 51.60 -2.38 -27.85
N LYS A 261 51.10 -2.22 -26.62
CA LYS A 261 51.68 -1.31 -25.61
C LYS A 261 53.05 -1.81 -25.11
N LYS A 262 53.20 -3.11 -24.83
CA LYS A 262 54.48 -3.71 -24.40
C LYS A 262 55.57 -3.61 -25.47
N LYS A 263 55.22 -3.86 -26.74
CA LYS A 263 56.14 -3.71 -27.89
C LYS A 263 56.54 -2.25 -28.13
N ARG A 264 55.66 -1.28 -27.80
CA ARG A 264 55.96 0.17 -27.85
C ARG A 264 56.94 0.58 -26.74
N SER A 265 56.79 0.05 -25.52
CA SER A 265 57.73 0.27 -24.39
C SER A 265 59.12 -0.26 -24.71
N LEU A 266 59.22 -1.52 -25.14
CA LEU A 266 60.49 -2.16 -25.53
C LEU A 266 61.20 -1.42 -26.68
N LYS A 267 60.44 -0.83 -27.61
CA LYS A 267 61.01 0.00 -28.69
C LYS A 267 61.58 1.32 -28.18
N ILE A 268 60.97 1.91 -27.15
CA ILE A 268 61.46 3.14 -26.51
C ILE A 268 62.73 2.82 -25.72
N ASP A 269 62.71 1.78 -24.88
CA ASP A 269 63.86 1.37 -24.05
C ASP A 269 65.08 0.97 -24.91
N ASN A 270 64.86 0.25 -26.03
CA ASN A 270 65.93 -0.12 -26.94
C ASN A 270 66.52 1.10 -27.67
N LYS A 271 65.68 2.08 -28.07
CA LYS A 271 66.18 3.33 -28.66
C LYS A 271 67.03 4.11 -27.65
N THR A 272 66.56 4.22 -26.41
CA THR A 272 67.28 4.88 -25.31
C THR A 272 68.61 4.20 -25.01
N ASN A 273 68.65 2.85 -24.95
CA ASN A 273 69.88 2.09 -24.77
C ASN A 273 70.86 2.25 -25.94
N GLN A 274 70.36 2.33 -27.18
CA GLN A 274 71.20 2.55 -28.36
C GLN A 274 71.83 3.95 -28.36
N TYR A 275 71.11 4.99 -27.92
CA TYR A 275 71.67 6.33 -27.72
C TYR A 275 72.68 6.39 -26.57
N ILE A 276 72.44 5.68 -25.46
CA ILE A 276 73.38 5.59 -24.33
C ILE A 276 74.69 4.89 -24.75
N HIS A 277 74.61 3.81 -25.54
CA HIS A 277 75.81 3.14 -26.04
C HIS A 277 76.61 3.98 -27.05
N ALA A 278 75.94 4.76 -27.91
CA ALA A 278 76.60 5.67 -28.85
C ALA A 278 77.31 6.84 -28.13
N LEU A 279 76.72 7.38 -27.06
CA LEU A 279 77.38 8.38 -26.19
C LEU A 279 78.61 7.79 -25.48
N LYS A 280 78.58 6.51 -25.11
CA LYS A 280 79.67 5.84 -24.40
C LYS A 280 80.85 5.47 -25.30
N SER A 281 80.63 5.22 -26.60
CA SER A 281 81.71 4.99 -27.57
C SER A 281 82.43 6.28 -27.99
N SER A 282 81.79 7.45 -27.83
CA SER A 282 82.40 8.75 -28.14
C SER A 282 83.32 9.28 -27.03
N TYR A 283 83.38 8.63 -25.86
CA TYR A 283 84.15 9.04 -24.68
C TYR A 283 85.26 8.04 -24.32
N ARG A 284 85.99 7.52 -25.31
CA ARG A 284 87.28 6.87 -25.04
C ARG A 284 88.43 7.66 -25.67
N ASN A 285 89.14 8.33 -24.74
CA ASN A 285 90.32 9.18 -24.82
C ASN A 285 90.06 10.68 -25.01
N PRO A 286 90.54 11.46 -24.03
CA PRO A 286 91.75 12.22 -24.29
C PRO A 286 92.84 11.96 -23.25
N GLU A 287 94.06 11.91 -23.76
CA GLU A 287 95.28 12.13 -22.99
C GLU A 287 95.16 13.42 -22.15
N ASN A 288 95.65 13.33 -20.92
CA ASN A 288 96.14 14.38 -20.05
C ASN A 288 96.08 15.84 -20.58
N ILE A 289 94.94 16.52 -20.43
CA ILE A 289 94.85 17.98 -20.56
C ILE A 289 94.62 18.54 -19.15
N SER A 290 95.65 19.18 -18.58
CA SER A 290 95.51 19.91 -17.32
C SER A 290 94.69 21.18 -17.55
N TYR A 291 93.47 21.22 -17.04
CA TYR A 291 92.72 22.47 -16.91
C TYR A 291 93.00 23.10 -15.55
N LYS A 292 93.71 24.24 -15.55
CA LYS A 292 93.80 25.15 -14.40
C LYS A 292 92.47 25.88 -14.27
N VAL A 293 91.76 25.67 -13.17
CA VAL A 293 90.59 26.47 -12.80
C VAL A 293 91.03 27.44 -11.70
N ALA A 294 90.98 28.73 -12.00
CA ALA A 294 91.24 29.80 -11.02
C ALA A 294 89.96 30.09 -10.23
N TYR A 295 90.04 30.01 -8.90
CA TYR A 295 88.99 30.43 -7.98
C TYR A 295 89.15 31.93 -7.68
N ASN A 296 88.14 32.73 -8.02
CA ASN A 296 88.01 34.10 -7.52
C ASN A 296 87.00 34.11 -6.38
N SER A 297 87.48 34.11 -5.14
CA SER A 297 86.67 34.35 -3.95
C SER A 297 86.52 35.86 -3.72
N ALA A 298 85.31 36.39 -3.85
CA ALA A 298 84.99 37.76 -3.44
C ALA A 298 84.75 37.81 -1.92
N GLN A 299 85.59 38.58 -1.22
CA GLN A 299 85.34 39.02 0.16
C GLN A 299 84.23 40.07 0.17
N TYR A 300 83.23 39.90 1.02
CA TYR A 300 82.38 41.00 1.48
C TYR A 300 82.83 41.38 2.89
N SER A 301 83.04 42.69 3.08
CA SER A 301 83.33 43.37 4.34
C SER A 301 82.11 43.41 5.26
#